data_AF-A0A7S2IAJ0-F1
#
_entry.id   AF-A0A7S2IAJ0-F1
#
_cell.length_a   1.000
_cell.length_b   1.000
_cell.length_c   1.000
_cell.angle_alpha   90.00
_cell.angle_beta   90.00
_cell.angle_gamma   90.00
#
_symmetry.space_group_name_H-M   'P 1'
#
loop_
_entity.id
_entity.type
_entity.pdbx_description
1 polymer ?
#
loop_
_entity_poly.entity_id
_entity_poly.type
_entity_poly.pdbx_seq_one_letter_code
_entity_poly.pdbx_strand_id
1 'polypeptide(L)'
;MGRKPGRRPESTRTHGCSDQVPSRQVSIEGRAAVPVICFYSDKVGRAHRELSNLFVDPAPFEFVLPVSARRDDLPHVVPCEFAEKAIMLARCALMGDVSAFGQIASASKPQLCRALGRSIKGLDQGLWERHAEEMAYEVARQRFVADSDLGALLLSTGEATLALASPQDGVLGTGVGLADDAAADPARWPGRNLFGKALMRVRGELHALRHHGPACAPSAGVAAPASPLPPLPGGENLLRPIGDLSAVRACYDQYGVVGVTGVLSAEECRRLICDGLEPCLPAGCSMDSPESFHLAGSAMNRYGVVGKNALFNPGMLAARVHPNVAAAFGAVHGREDVVAGHDRFAWMRPVLENPAWVTPFSWPGLHFDVSLRSYFGGSRSAVDEFLSDVDYASLNFVAENNAKRVSMGRTVQGVLSVFDNEVEDGGFHCVPGMFGPRVEEWARRHPGVPPPEANGNYELKDYGPDAKLGKLAVRVPCPAGTLILFDATLPHGTQPNASARSRAILFLRYLTHDELPAQAWQGRNAALRRIIAQSGFKPTAQQLRNLYGPE
;
A
#
# COMPACT_ATOMS: atom_id res chain seq x y z
N MET A 1 -11.35 -75.75 -45.62
CA MET A 1 -11.74 -74.70 -46.60
C MET A 1 -11.46 -73.35 -45.90
N GLY A 2 -10.72 -72.37 -46.41
CA GLY A 2 -9.79 -72.34 -47.55
C GLY A 2 -8.68 -71.27 -47.35
N ARG A 3 -7.45 -71.61 -47.79
CA ARG A 3 -6.31 -70.80 -48.30
C ARG A 3 -6.28 -69.28 -47.95
N LYS A 4 -5.31 -68.72 -47.18
CA LYS A 4 -3.83 -68.48 -47.40
C LYS A 4 -3.48 -67.63 -48.64
N PRO A 5 -2.35 -66.85 -48.68
CA PRO A 5 -1.11 -66.86 -47.83
C PRO A 5 -0.78 -65.49 -47.15
N GLY A 6 0.36 -65.24 -46.47
CA GLY A 6 1.34 -66.15 -45.82
C GLY A 6 2.86 -65.88 -46.02
N ARG A 7 3.61 -65.60 -44.93
CA ARG A 7 5.11 -65.70 -44.70
C ARG A 7 6.04 -64.58 -45.25
N ARG A 8 6.79 -63.83 -44.40
CA ARG A 8 8.16 -64.04 -43.78
C ARG A 8 9.32 -63.46 -44.65
N PRO A 9 10.58 -63.27 -44.17
CA PRO A 9 11.22 -63.73 -42.92
C PRO A 9 12.04 -62.69 -42.09
N GLU A 10 12.59 -63.25 -41.01
CA GLU A 10 13.64 -62.80 -40.08
C GLU A 10 14.88 -62.09 -40.67
N SER A 11 15.56 -61.27 -39.86
CA SER A 11 17.03 -61.20 -39.84
C SER A 11 17.57 -61.13 -38.40
N THR A 12 18.84 -61.51 -38.21
CA THR A 12 19.38 -62.07 -36.96
C THR A 12 20.50 -61.25 -36.32
N ARG A 13 20.59 -61.33 -34.97
CA ARG A 13 21.79 -61.04 -34.13
C ARG A 13 22.22 -59.55 -34.12
N THR A 14 22.99 -59.02 -33.17
CA THR A 14 23.87 -59.60 -32.13
C THR A 14 23.69 -58.92 -30.77
N HIS A 15 24.01 -59.61 -29.67
CA HIS A 15 24.31 -58.94 -28.40
C HIS A 15 25.65 -58.20 -28.50
N GLY A 16 25.72 -56.97 -27.97
CA GLY A 16 26.95 -56.19 -27.82
C GLY A 16 26.78 -55.28 -26.60
N CYS A 17 27.69 -55.40 -25.64
CA CYS A 17 27.63 -54.73 -24.34
C CYS A 17 28.30 -53.35 -24.39
N SER A 18 27.65 -52.33 -23.83
CA SER A 18 28.34 -51.20 -23.17
C SER A 18 27.41 -50.50 -22.18
N ASP A 19 27.98 -50.07 -21.05
CA ASP A 19 27.27 -49.50 -19.91
C ASP A 19 26.60 -48.14 -20.22
N GLN A 20 25.36 -47.96 -19.74
CA GLN A 20 24.84 -46.64 -19.38
C GLN A 20 24.10 -46.67 -18.04
N VAL A 21 24.41 -45.68 -17.22
CA VAL A 21 23.93 -45.50 -15.85
C VAL A 21 22.41 -45.32 -15.82
N PRO A 22 21.66 -45.99 -14.92
CA PRO A 22 20.21 -45.82 -14.84
C PRO A 22 19.85 -44.41 -14.36
N SER A 23 19.19 -43.65 -15.23
CA SER A 23 18.60 -42.36 -14.87
C SER A 23 17.53 -42.55 -13.79
N ARG A 24 17.73 -41.94 -12.62
CA ARG A 24 16.68 -41.84 -11.60
C ARG A 24 15.53 -40.99 -12.14
N GLN A 25 14.45 -41.63 -12.59
CA GLN A 25 13.15 -40.98 -12.61
C GLN A 25 12.79 -40.67 -11.14
N VAL A 26 12.81 -39.38 -10.80
CA VAL A 26 12.24 -38.91 -9.54
C VAL A 26 10.73 -38.94 -9.70
N SER A 27 10.11 -39.96 -9.13
CA SER A 27 8.66 -40.02 -8.96
C SER A 27 8.23 -38.79 -8.16
N ILE A 28 7.50 -37.87 -8.80
CA ILE A 28 6.86 -36.77 -8.08
C ILE A 28 5.68 -37.38 -7.33
N GLU A 29 5.85 -37.58 -6.02
CA GLU A 29 4.78 -38.04 -5.14
C GLU A 29 3.60 -37.07 -5.22
N GLY A 30 2.39 -37.62 -5.34
CA GLY A 30 1.20 -36.85 -5.66
C GLY A 30 0.85 -35.85 -4.55
N ARG A 31 0.72 -34.57 -4.91
CA ARG A 31 -0.06 -33.63 -4.09
C ARG A 31 -1.45 -34.20 -3.87
N ALA A 32 -1.86 -34.35 -2.61
CA ALA A 32 -3.24 -34.65 -2.27
C ALA A 32 -4.17 -33.62 -2.94
N ALA A 33 -5.28 -34.10 -3.51
CA ALA A 33 -6.24 -33.21 -4.16
C ALA A 33 -6.82 -32.23 -3.15
N VAL A 34 -6.81 -30.93 -3.48
CA VAL A 34 -7.42 -29.89 -2.64
C VAL A 34 -8.93 -30.15 -2.57
N PRO A 35 -9.53 -30.26 -1.37
CA PRO A 35 -10.96 -30.55 -1.25
C PRO A 35 -11.79 -29.41 -1.86
N VAL A 36 -12.93 -29.74 -2.46
CA VAL A 36 -13.84 -28.76 -3.06
C VAL A 36 -15.11 -28.64 -2.22
N ILE A 37 -15.46 -27.42 -1.81
CA ILE A 37 -16.72 -27.12 -1.12
C ILE A 37 -17.65 -26.43 -2.12
N CYS A 38 -18.65 -27.18 -2.58
CA CYS A 38 -19.71 -26.66 -3.44
C CYS A 38 -20.82 -26.03 -2.60
N PHE A 39 -21.21 -24.79 -2.93
CA PHE A 39 -22.28 -24.07 -2.25
C PHE A 39 -23.20 -23.37 -3.26
N TYR A 40 -24.51 -23.36 -2.98
CA TYR A 40 -25.53 -22.66 -3.76
C TYR A 40 -26.87 -22.63 -2.99
N SER A 41 -27.66 -21.58 -3.20
CA SER A 41 -28.93 -21.28 -2.51
C SER A 41 -28.78 -20.85 -1.04
N ASP A 42 -29.79 -20.07 -0.64
CA ASP A 42 -30.15 -19.51 0.65
C ASP A 42 -30.97 -20.45 1.56
N LYS A 43 -31.54 -21.52 1.00
CA LYS A 43 -32.51 -22.39 1.67
C LYS A 43 -31.95 -23.05 2.93
N VAL A 44 -32.74 -23.02 4.00
CA VAL A 44 -32.47 -23.74 5.26
C VAL A 44 -32.17 -25.22 4.98
N GLY A 45 -31.15 -25.76 5.62
CA GLY A 45 -30.70 -27.14 5.43
C GLY A 45 -29.76 -27.38 4.24
N ARG A 46 -29.41 -26.36 3.46
CA ARG A 46 -28.28 -26.43 2.50
C ARG A 46 -26.96 -26.16 3.23
N ALA A 47 -25.98 -27.05 3.04
CA ALA A 47 -24.64 -26.88 3.59
C ALA A 47 -23.97 -25.63 2.99
N HIS A 48 -23.27 -24.86 3.84
CA HIS A 48 -22.55 -23.64 3.46
C HIS A 48 -23.41 -22.60 2.70
N ARG A 49 -24.73 -22.58 2.93
CA ARG A 49 -25.66 -21.64 2.27
C ARG A 49 -25.26 -20.18 2.51
N GLU A 50 -24.67 -19.89 3.66
CA GLU A 50 -24.15 -18.60 4.09
C GLU A 50 -23.06 -18.07 3.13
N LEU A 51 -22.30 -18.96 2.47
CA LEU A 51 -21.34 -18.61 1.42
C LEU A 51 -22.02 -18.18 0.12
N SER A 52 -23.31 -18.49 -0.09
CA SER A 52 -24.02 -18.13 -1.31
C SER A 52 -24.23 -16.61 -1.42
N ASN A 53 -24.05 -16.07 -2.63
CA ASN A 53 -24.46 -14.72 -2.97
C ASN A 53 -25.97 -14.46 -2.81
N LEU A 54 -26.78 -15.52 -2.74
CA LEU A 54 -28.23 -15.45 -2.53
C LEU A 54 -28.63 -15.42 -1.06
N PHE A 55 -27.71 -15.71 -0.13
CA PHE A 55 -28.04 -15.76 1.29
C PHE A 55 -28.42 -14.39 1.83
N VAL A 56 -29.55 -14.32 2.52
CA VAL A 56 -30.03 -13.11 3.18
C VAL A 56 -29.43 -13.02 4.58
N ASP A 57 -28.57 -12.03 4.78
CA ASP A 57 -27.89 -11.76 6.03
C ASP A 57 -28.89 -11.25 7.11
N PRO A 58 -28.71 -11.60 8.40
CA PRO A 58 -29.63 -11.18 9.47
C PRO A 58 -29.73 -9.65 9.64
N ALA A 59 -28.65 -8.94 9.31
CA ALA A 59 -28.59 -7.49 9.20
C ALA A 59 -27.95 -7.11 7.84
N PRO A 60 -28.37 -6.00 7.20
CA PRO A 60 -27.73 -5.55 5.97
C PRO A 60 -26.29 -5.11 6.23
N PHE A 61 -25.36 -5.48 5.35
CA PHE A 61 -24.01 -4.89 5.34
C PHE A 61 -24.00 -3.60 4.51
N GLU A 62 -23.20 -2.61 4.91
CA GLU A 62 -23.03 -1.38 4.15
C GLU A 62 -22.12 -1.64 2.94
N PHE A 63 -22.71 -1.73 1.74
CA PHE A 63 -21.94 -1.91 0.51
C PHE A 63 -21.48 -0.55 -0.03
N VAL A 64 -20.18 -0.29 0.05
CA VAL A 64 -19.52 0.88 -0.55
C VAL A 64 -19.21 0.56 -2.02
N LEU A 65 -19.70 1.38 -2.95
CA LEU A 65 -19.44 1.19 -4.38
C LEU A 65 -17.92 1.23 -4.67
N PRO A 66 -17.37 0.21 -5.36
CA PRO A 66 -15.99 0.20 -5.81
C PRO A 66 -15.70 1.38 -6.74
N VAL A 67 -14.49 1.95 -6.69
CA VAL A 67 -14.15 3.20 -7.40
C VAL A 67 -14.43 3.10 -8.90
N SER A 68 -14.17 1.95 -9.52
CA SER A 68 -14.46 1.65 -10.93
C SER A 68 -15.95 1.67 -11.32
N ALA A 69 -16.85 1.70 -10.34
CA ALA A 69 -18.30 1.82 -10.52
C ALA A 69 -18.91 3.02 -9.76
N ARG A 70 -18.11 3.94 -9.20
CA ARG A 70 -18.63 5.17 -8.57
C ARG A 70 -19.10 6.17 -9.61
N ARG A 71 -20.18 6.89 -9.28
CA ARG A 71 -20.76 7.96 -10.09
C ARG A 71 -21.41 8.99 -9.17
N ASP A 72 -21.34 10.27 -9.53
CA ASP A 72 -21.91 11.38 -8.74
C ASP A 72 -23.45 11.35 -8.67
N ASP A 73 -24.10 10.65 -9.61
CA ASP A 73 -25.56 10.47 -9.67
C ASP A 73 -26.07 9.26 -8.89
N LEU A 74 -25.20 8.58 -8.12
CA LEU A 74 -25.51 7.39 -7.32
C LEU A 74 -25.03 7.50 -5.87
N PRO A 75 -25.75 6.91 -4.90
CA PRO A 75 -25.28 6.85 -3.52
C PRO A 75 -24.00 6.02 -3.40
N HIS A 76 -22.99 6.57 -2.71
CA HIS A 76 -21.69 5.91 -2.54
C HIS A 76 -21.74 4.64 -1.66
N VAL A 77 -22.73 4.56 -0.77
CA VAL A 77 -22.94 3.45 0.16
C VAL A 77 -24.41 3.02 0.07
N VAL A 78 -24.67 1.71 -0.01
CA VAL A 78 -26.03 1.15 -0.08
C VAL A 78 -26.14 -0.05 0.86
N PRO A 79 -27.13 -0.07 1.80
CA PRO A 79 -27.36 -1.24 2.64
C PRO A 79 -27.81 -2.43 1.79
N CYS A 80 -27.10 -3.55 1.93
CA CYS A 80 -27.33 -4.78 1.18
C CYS A 80 -27.60 -5.94 2.13
N GLU A 81 -28.79 -6.55 1.99
CA GLU A 81 -29.22 -7.71 2.78
C GLU A 81 -28.64 -9.02 2.22
N PHE A 82 -27.99 -8.99 1.05
CA PHE A 82 -27.40 -10.15 0.39
C PHE A 82 -26.43 -9.71 -0.73
N ALA A 83 -25.37 -10.49 -0.96
CA ALA A 83 -24.32 -10.13 -1.92
C ALA A 83 -24.81 -10.00 -3.38
N GLU A 84 -25.84 -10.73 -3.82
CA GLU A 84 -26.45 -10.56 -5.16
C GLU A 84 -26.92 -9.12 -5.39
N LYS A 85 -27.42 -8.42 -4.35
CA LYS A 85 -27.85 -7.01 -4.46
C LYS A 85 -26.66 -6.13 -4.79
N ALA A 86 -25.59 -6.24 -4.00
CA ALA A 86 -24.36 -5.48 -4.15
C ALA A 86 -23.69 -5.71 -5.52
N ILE A 87 -23.63 -6.96 -6.00
CA ILE A 87 -23.08 -7.29 -7.33
C ILE A 87 -23.93 -6.66 -8.44
N MET A 88 -25.27 -6.68 -8.34
CA MET A 88 -26.15 -6.08 -9.34
C MET A 88 -26.13 -4.54 -9.29
N LEU A 89 -26.02 -3.93 -8.10
CA LEU A 89 -25.81 -2.47 -7.94
C LEU A 89 -24.51 -2.03 -8.61
N ALA A 90 -23.41 -2.70 -8.31
CA ALA A 90 -22.11 -2.44 -8.92
C ALA A 90 -22.16 -2.60 -10.45
N ARG A 91 -22.89 -3.60 -10.95
CA ARG A 91 -23.11 -3.79 -12.39
C ARG A 91 -23.92 -2.64 -13.01
N CYS A 92 -25.01 -2.20 -12.39
CA CYS A 92 -25.80 -1.06 -12.87
C CYS A 92 -24.97 0.22 -12.90
N ALA A 93 -24.21 0.49 -11.83
CA ALA A 93 -23.39 1.68 -11.72
C ALA A 93 -22.26 1.69 -12.76
N LEU A 94 -21.62 0.54 -13.02
CA LEU A 94 -20.63 0.37 -14.10
C LEU A 94 -21.22 0.61 -15.51
N MET A 95 -22.50 0.28 -15.74
CA MET A 95 -23.19 0.55 -17.01
C MET A 95 -23.87 1.93 -17.07
N GLY A 96 -23.87 2.70 -15.99
CA GLY A 96 -24.56 3.98 -15.88
C GLY A 96 -26.10 3.90 -15.85
N ASP A 97 -26.69 2.72 -15.59
CA ASP A 97 -28.16 2.58 -15.50
C ASP A 97 -28.66 2.93 -14.09
N VAL A 98 -28.78 4.23 -13.84
CA VAL A 98 -29.33 4.80 -12.60
C VAL A 98 -30.76 4.32 -12.30
N SER A 99 -31.55 4.04 -13.33
CA SER A 99 -32.93 3.57 -13.17
C SER A 99 -32.98 2.13 -12.65
N ALA A 100 -32.20 1.23 -13.25
CA ALA A 100 -32.04 -0.13 -12.75
C ALA A 100 -31.38 -0.15 -11.35
N PHE A 101 -30.40 0.72 -11.10
CA PHE A 101 -29.77 0.86 -9.79
C PHE A 101 -30.80 1.17 -8.70
N GLY A 102 -31.65 2.18 -8.88
CA GLY A 102 -32.68 2.53 -7.90
C GLY A 102 -33.73 1.43 -7.65
N GLN A 103 -34.05 0.66 -8.69
CA GLN A 103 -34.94 -0.50 -8.58
C GLN A 103 -34.27 -1.66 -7.80
N ILE A 104 -32.98 -1.91 -8.01
CA ILE A 104 -32.23 -2.95 -7.31
C ILE A 104 -31.94 -2.54 -5.85
N ALA A 105 -31.66 -1.26 -5.58
CA ALA A 105 -31.47 -0.74 -4.23
C ALA A 105 -32.72 -0.93 -3.36
N SER A 106 -33.90 -0.73 -3.98
CA SER A 106 -35.22 -0.96 -3.36
C SER A 106 -35.66 -2.43 -3.32
N ALA A 107 -34.95 -3.36 -3.96
CA ALA A 107 -35.38 -4.75 -4.09
C ALA A 107 -34.93 -5.61 -2.88
N SER A 108 -35.89 -6.21 -2.19
CA SER A 108 -35.69 -7.04 -0.99
C SER A 108 -35.54 -8.55 -1.26
N LYS A 109 -35.37 -8.96 -2.53
CA LYS A 109 -35.29 -10.39 -2.92
C LYS A 109 -34.16 -10.64 -3.93
N PRO A 110 -33.27 -11.61 -3.69
CA PRO A 110 -32.16 -11.92 -4.60
C PRO A 110 -32.62 -12.24 -6.04
N GLN A 111 -33.74 -12.95 -6.18
CA GLN A 111 -34.28 -13.34 -7.49
C GLN A 111 -34.79 -12.13 -8.28
N LEU A 112 -35.26 -11.07 -7.58
CA LEU A 112 -35.68 -9.82 -8.20
C LEU A 112 -34.46 -8.99 -8.64
N CYS A 113 -33.43 -8.85 -7.79
CA CYS A 113 -32.18 -8.19 -8.15
C CYS A 113 -31.53 -8.85 -9.38
N ARG A 114 -31.49 -10.19 -9.42
CA ARG A 114 -30.98 -10.97 -10.56
C ARG A 114 -31.83 -10.78 -11.84
N ALA A 115 -33.14 -10.62 -11.70
CA ALA A 115 -34.02 -10.36 -12.84
C ALA A 115 -33.80 -8.96 -13.42
N LEU A 116 -33.73 -7.93 -12.56
CA LEU A 116 -33.43 -6.55 -12.93
C LEU A 116 -32.02 -6.44 -13.54
N GLY A 117 -31.04 -7.15 -12.98
CA GLY A 117 -29.65 -7.18 -13.45
C GLY A 117 -29.43 -7.85 -14.81
N ARG A 118 -30.44 -8.53 -15.37
CA ARG A 118 -30.46 -9.01 -16.77
C ARG A 118 -31.07 -7.99 -17.74
N SER A 119 -31.76 -6.97 -17.23
CA SER A 119 -32.48 -5.94 -18.00
C SER A 119 -31.79 -4.57 -17.96
N ILE A 120 -30.53 -4.52 -17.50
CA ILE A 120 -29.70 -3.32 -17.44
C ILE A 120 -29.52 -2.75 -18.85
N LYS A 121 -29.85 -1.47 -19.02
CA LYS A 121 -29.67 -0.75 -20.28
C LYS A 121 -28.19 -0.43 -20.51
N GLY A 122 -27.76 -0.43 -21.78
CA GLY A 122 -26.38 -0.10 -22.13
C GLY A 122 -25.35 -1.13 -21.67
N LEU A 123 -25.73 -2.40 -21.45
CA LEU A 123 -24.83 -3.45 -20.98
C LEU A 123 -23.66 -3.70 -21.96
N ASP A 124 -22.49 -3.14 -21.65
CA ASP A 124 -21.21 -3.55 -22.22
C ASP A 124 -20.73 -4.82 -21.50
N GLN A 125 -20.95 -5.96 -22.14
CA GLN A 125 -20.50 -7.26 -21.63
C GLN A 125 -18.98 -7.35 -21.49
N GLY A 126 -18.21 -6.68 -22.34
CA GLY A 126 -16.75 -6.63 -22.25
C GLY A 126 -16.28 -5.77 -21.06
N LEU A 127 -16.98 -4.67 -20.75
CA LEU A 127 -16.75 -3.88 -19.54
C LEU A 127 -17.09 -4.70 -18.29
N TRP A 128 -18.22 -5.42 -18.29
CA TRP A 128 -18.55 -6.33 -17.21
C TRP A 128 -17.47 -7.40 -17.00
N GLU A 129 -17.00 -8.05 -18.07
CA GLU A 129 -15.99 -9.12 -17.96
C GLU A 129 -14.62 -8.64 -17.44
N ARG A 130 -14.26 -7.37 -17.67
CA ARG A 130 -13.06 -6.71 -17.13
C ARG A 130 -13.16 -6.44 -15.62
N HIS A 131 -14.36 -6.15 -15.10
CA HIS A 131 -14.55 -5.73 -13.70
C HIS A 131 -15.24 -6.78 -12.80
N ALA A 132 -15.93 -7.78 -13.35
CA ALA A 132 -16.72 -8.74 -12.58
C ALA A 132 -15.94 -9.47 -11.47
N GLU A 133 -14.64 -9.66 -11.65
CA GLU A 133 -13.74 -10.28 -10.66
C GLU A 133 -13.40 -9.33 -9.50
N GLU A 134 -13.15 -8.05 -9.80
CA GLU A 134 -13.00 -6.98 -8.81
C GLU A 134 -14.31 -6.78 -8.02
N MET A 135 -15.45 -6.75 -8.70
CA MET A 135 -16.76 -6.60 -8.08
C MET A 135 -17.14 -7.79 -7.20
N ALA A 136 -16.89 -9.03 -7.66
CA ALA A 136 -17.12 -10.23 -6.86
C ALA A 136 -16.25 -10.25 -5.59
N TYR A 137 -14.98 -9.86 -5.72
CA TYR A 137 -14.05 -9.75 -4.59
C TYR A 137 -14.48 -8.69 -3.58
N GLU A 138 -14.76 -7.45 -4.02
CA GLU A 138 -15.04 -6.37 -3.07
C GLU A 138 -16.40 -6.55 -2.37
N VAL A 139 -17.40 -7.14 -3.03
CA VAL A 139 -18.65 -7.56 -2.39
C VAL A 139 -18.39 -8.67 -1.35
N ALA A 140 -17.62 -9.70 -1.71
CA ALA A 140 -17.29 -10.77 -0.76
C ALA A 140 -16.49 -10.23 0.43
N ARG A 141 -15.53 -9.33 0.19
CA ARG A 141 -14.70 -8.73 1.22
C ARG A 141 -15.52 -7.89 2.20
N GLN A 142 -16.31 -6.94 1.71
CA GLN A 142 -17.12 -6.09 2.59
C GLN A 142 -18.12 -6.90 3.40
N ARG A 143 -18.77 -7.92 2.81
CA ARG A 143 -19.70 -8.81 3.52
C ARG A 143 -19.04 -9.66 4.61
N PHE A 144 -17.92 -10.33 4.29
CA PHE A 144 -17.28 -11.29 5.20
C PHE A 144 -16.30 -10.67 6.21
N VAL A 145 -15.94 -9.38 6.04
CA VAL A 145 -15.17 -8.60 7.03
C VAL A 145 -16.10 -7.87 8.00
N ALA A 146 -17.32 -7.49 7.57
CA ALA A 146 -18.29 -6.80 8.43
C ALA A 146 -18.94 -7.70 9.51
N ASP A 147 -18.94 -9.02 9.31
CA ASP A 147 -19.57 -10.00 10.19
C ASP A 147 -18.55 -11.06 10.64
N SER A 148 -18.31 -11.15 11.95
CA SER A 148 -17.32 -12.06 12.54
C SER A 148 -17.68 -13.54 12.43
N ASP A 149 -18.97 -13.87 12.40
CA ASP A 149 -19.45 -15.26 12.31
C ASP A 149 -19.35 -15.75 10.86
N LEU A 150 -19.68 -14.89 9.87
CA LEU A 150 -19.39 -15.14 8.45
C LEU A 150 -17.88 -15.27 8.22
N GLY A 151 -17.06 -14.38 8.79
CA GLY A 151 -15.61 -14.46 8.72
C GLY A 151 -15.05 -15.77 9.33
N ALA A 152 -15.55 -16.18 10.49
CA ALA A 152 -15.18 -17.44 11.14
C ALA A 152 -15.60 -18.67 10.32
N LEU A 153 -16.80 -18.66 9.71
CA LEU A 153 -17.26 -19.70 8.79
C LEU A 153 -16.37 -19.78 7.54
N LEU A 154 -15.99 -18.64 6.97
CA LEU A 154 -15.12 -18.61 5.79
C LEU A 154 -13.73 -19.19 6.12
N LEU A 155 -13.18 -18.84 7.27
CA LEU A 155 -11.94 -19.43 7.80
C LEU A 155 -12.07 -20.94 8.08
N SER A 156 -13.22 -21.43 8.54
CA SER A 156 -13.42 -22.86 8.80
C SER A 156 -13.41 -23.72 7.53
N THR A 157 -13.41 -23.12 6.34
CA THR A 157 -13.24 -23.84 5.07
C THR A 157 -11.79 -24.28 4.79
N GLY A 158 -10.83 -23.85 5.61
CA GLY A 158 -9.41 -24.25 5.50
C GLY A 158 -8.83 -23.95 4.12
N GLU A 159 -8.09 -24.87 3.53
CA GLU A 159 -7.52 -24.71 2.17
C GLU A 159 -8.48 -25.10 1.04
N ALA A 160 -9.76 -25.39 1.31
CA ALA A 160 -10.68 -25.93 0.31
C ALA A 160 -10.90 -24.96 -0.87
N THR A 161 -11.08 -25.52 -2.08
CA THR A 161 -11.54 -24.74 -3.23
C THR A 161 -13.03 -24.45 -3.09
N LEU A 162 -13.42 -23.18 -3.04
CA LEU A 162 -14.81 -22.78 -2.88
C LEU A 162 -15.49 -22.66 -4.25
N ALA A 163 -16.62 -23.33 -4.44
CA ALA A 163 -17.30 -23.48 -5.72
C ALA A 163 -18.76 -23.01 -5.65
N LEU A 164 -19.07 -21.85 -6.26
CA LEU A 164 -20.45 -21.38 -6.40
C LEU A 164 -21.16 -22.21 -7.49
N ALA A 165 -21.85 -23.27 -7.08
CA ALA A 165 -22.43 -24.29 -7.94
C ALA A 165 -23.76 -23.84 -8.58
N SER A 166 -23.67 -22.80 -9.41
CA SER A 166 -24.77 -22.19 -10.16
C SER A 166 -24.76 -22.62 -11.63
N PRO A 167 -25.71 -23.46 -12.08
CA PRO A 167 -25.80 -23.88 -13.48
C PRO A 167 -26.28 -22.78 -14.43
N GLN A 168 -26.82 -21.68 -13.91
CA GLN A 168 -27.27 -20.53 -14.70
C GLN A 168 -26.27 -19.36 -14.73
N ASP A 169 -25.08 -19.52 -14.14
CA ASP A 169 -24.07 -18.46 -14.04
C ASP A 169 -22.67 -18.98 -14.36
N GLY A 170 -22.19 -18.69 -15.57
CA GLY A 170 -20.83 -19.00 -16.02
C GLY A 170 -19.78 -17.93 -15.68
N VAL A 171 -20.15 -16.85 -15.00
CA VAL A 171 -19.22 -15.77 -14.62
C VAL A 171 -18.91 -15.84 -13.13
N LEU A 172 -19.92 -15.65 -12.28
CA LEU A 172 -19.74 -15.70 -10.82
C LEU A 172 -19.67 -17.14 -10.33
N GLY A 173 -20.40 -18.06 -10.98
CA GLY A 173 -20.48 -19.48 -10.67
C GLY A 173 -19.61 -20.39 -11.55
N THR A 174 -19.66 -21.68 -11.24
CA THR A 174 -18.97 -22.76 -11.97
C THR A 174 -19.67 -23.14 -13.28
N GLY A 175 -20.87 -22.64 -13.55
CA GLY A 175 -21.70 -23.04 -14.70
C GLY A 175 -22.30 -24.45 -14.59
N VAL A 176 -22.16 -25.13 -13.45
CA VAL A 176 -22.76 -26.45 -13.15
C VAL A 176 -23.44 -26.42 -11.77
N GLY A 177 -24.43 -27.29 -11.56
CA GLY A 177 -25.23 -27.33 -10.33
C GLY A 177 -24.69 -28.27 -9.25
N LEU A 178 -25.16 -28.10 -8.01
CA LEU A 178 -24.78 -28.95 -6.85
C LEU A 178 -24.98 -30.47 -7.03
N ALA A 179 -25.78 -30.90 -8.01
CA ALA A 179 -26.07 -32.32 -8.29
C ALA A 179 -25.31 -32.87 -9.51
N ASP A 180 -24.40 -32.07 -10.09
CA ASP A 180 -23.54 -32.48 -11.19
C ASP A 180 -22.17 -32.91 -10.64
N ASP A 181 -21.68 -34.10 -11.02
CA ASP A 181 -20.36 -34.59 -10.61
C ASP A 181 -19.21 -33.66 -11.03
N ALA A 182 -19.41 -32.82 -12.05
CA ALA A 182 -18.46 -31.77 -12.44
C ALA A 182 -18.31 -30.67 -11.38
N ALA A 183 -19.28 -30.47 -10.49
CA ALA A 183 -19.20 -29.41 -9.48
C ALA A 183 -18.03 -29.59 -8.50
N ALA A 184 -17.62 -30.84 -8.24
CA ALA A 184 -16.49 -31.18 -7.38
C ALA A 184 -15.12 -31.18 -8.11
N ASP A 185 -15.06 -30.89 -9.41
CA ASP A 185 -13.84 -30.89 -10.22
C ASP A 185 -13.61 -29.54 -10.91
N PRO A 186 -12.66 -28.70 -10.42
CA PRO A 186 -12.36 -27.40 -11.01
C PRO A 186 -11.93 -27.43 -12.47
N ALA A 187 -11.41 -28.55 -12.97
CA ALA A 187 -11.02 -28.70 -14.38
C ALA A 187 -12.22 -28.94 -15.31
N ARG A 188 -13.39 -29.29 -14.76
CA ARG A 188 -14.64 -29.57 -15.50
C ARG A 188 -15.65 -28.42 -15.47
N TRP A 189 -15.33 -27.29 -14.82
CA TRP A 189 -16.23 -26.14 -14.76
C TRP A 189 -16.24 -25.35 -16.08
N PRO A 190 -17.38 -25.22 -16.78
CA PRO A 190 -17.51 -24.30 -17.91
C PRO A 190 -17.56 -22.81 -17.47
N GLY A 191 -17.82 -22.53 -16.19
CA GLY A 191 -17.90 -21.19 -15.63
C GLY A 191 -16.65 -20.72 -14.87
N ARG A 192 -16.44 -19.40 -14.81
CA ARG A 192 -15.24 -18.77 -14.24
C ARG A 192 -15.13 -18.86 -12.71
N ASN A 193 -16.21 -19.17 -11.99
CA ASN A 193 -16.31 -19.26 -10.53
C ASN A 193 -15.70 -18.05 -9.79
N LEU A 194 -15.98 -16.82 -10.26
CA LEU A 194 -15.39 -15.61 -9.70
C LEU A 194 -15.78 -15.37 -8.23
N PHE A 195 -16.99 -15.74 -7.80
CA PHE A 195 -17.41 -15.55 -6.41
C PHE A 195 -16.75 -16.56 -5.47
N GLY A 196 -16.54 -17.81 -5.91
CA GLY A 196 -15.73 -18.77 -5.16
C GLY A 196 -14.27 -18.31 -5.00
N LYS A 197 -13.67 -17.77 -6.06
CA LYS A 197 -12.32 -17.17 -6.03
C LYS A 197 -12.23 -15.96 -5.10
N ALA A 198 -13.24 -15.08 -5.13
CA ALA A 198 -13.38 -13.95 -4.23
C ALA A 198 -13.35 -14.40 -2.76
N LEU A 199 -14.19 -15.37 -2.38
CA LEU A 199 -14.21 -15.91 -1.02
C LEU A 199 -12.87 -16.52 -0.60
N MET A 200 -12.20 -17.28 -1.47
CA MET A 200 -10.87 -17.84 -1.17
C MET A 200 -9.81 -16.76 -0.94
N ARG A 201 -9.87 -15.65 -1.67
CA ARG A 201 -8.98 -14.51 -1.47
C ARG A 201 -9.24 -13.82 -0.13
N VAL A 202 -10.51 -13.53 0.20
CA VAL A 202 -10.91 -12.94 1.49
C VAL A 202 -10.52 -13.84 2.66
N ARG A 203 -10.64 -15.17 2.50
CA ARG A 203 -10.15 -16.16 3.48
C ARG A 203 -8.65 -16.02 3.75
N GLY A 204 -7.84 -15.81 2.71
CA GLY A 204 -6.39 -15.58 2.85
C GLY A 204 -6.09 -14.29 3.62
N GLU A 205 -6.84 -13.22 3.37
CA GLU A 205 -6.74 -11.95 4.10
C GLU A 205 -7.11 -12.13 5.59
N LEU A 206 -8.20 -12.85 5.88
CA LEU A 206 -8.61 -13.20 7.25
C LEU A 206 -7.61 -14.13 7.98
N HIS A 207 -6.91 -15.02 7.27
CA HIS A 207 -5.83 -15.84 7.86
C HIS A 207 -4.59 -15.00 8.20
N ALA A 208 -4.18 -14.09 7.31
CA ALA A 208 -3.03 -13.21 7.55
C ALA A 208 -3.22 -12.36 8.83
N LEU A 209 -4.44 -11.89 9.07
CA LEU A 209 -4.83 -11.16 10.28
C LEU A 209 -4.74 -12.00 11.58
N ARG A 210 -4.68 -13.34 11.49
CA ARG A 210 -4.63 -14.26 12.65
C ARG A 210 -3.26 -14.88 12.95
N HIS A 211 -2.30 -14.81 12.04
CA HIS A 211 -1.07 -15.64 12.09
C HIS A 211 0.26 -14.88 12.31
N HIS A 212 0.25 -13.66 12.82
CA HIS A 212 1.49 -12.89 13.06
C HIS A 212 2.31 -13.42 14.27
N GLY A 213 3.35 -14.21 13.99
CA GLY A 213 4.41 -14.69 14.90
C GLY A 213 5.70 -15.00 14.11
N PRO A 214 6.90 -15.06 14.75
CA PRO A 214 8.14 -14.69 14.03
C PRO A 214 9.03 -15.82 13.44
N ALA A 215 9.76 -15.41 12.38
CA ALA A 215 11.11 -15.83 11.93
C ALA A 215 11.33 -17.05 10.99
N CYS A 216 11.98 -16.81 9.83
CA CYS A 216 13.36 -17.26 9.50
C CYS A 216 13.83 -16.88 8.07
N ALA A 217 15.15 -16.84 7.84
CA ALA A 217 15.87 -16.61 6.56
C ALA A 217 17.13 -17.56 6.53
N PRO A 218 18.12 -17.50 5.59
CA PRO A 218 18.31 -16.72 4.34
C PRO A 218 18.92 -17.54 3.15
N SER A 219 19.26 -16.90 2.01
CA SER A 219 20.57 -17.00 1.29
C SER A 219 20.62 -16.13 0.01
N ALA A 220 21.80 -15.90 -0.58
CA ALA A 220 22.05 -14.80 -1.55
C ALA A 220 22.83 -15.23 -2.84
N GLY A 221 22.75 -14.42 -3.92
CA GLY A 221 23.69 -14.52 -5.06
C GLY A 221 23.37 -13.79 -6.39
N VAL A 222 23.99 -12.61 -6.60
CA VAL A 222 24.48 -11.97 -7.87
C VAL A 222 23.52 -11.66 -9.06
N ALA A 223 23.70 -10.48 -9.69
CA ALA A 223 22.91 -9.89 -10.81
C ALA A 223 23.31 -10.43 -12.22
N ALA A 224 22.64 -10.18 -13.37
CA ALA A 224 21.56 -9.27 -13.83
C ALA A 224 20.81 -9.95 -15.03
N PRO A 225 19.83 -9.37 -15.78
CA PRO A 225 19.21 -8.04 -15.77
C PRO A 225 17.70 -8.02 -15.43
N ALA A 226 17.18 -6.83 -15.12
CA ALA A 226 15.74 -6.51 -14.98
C ALA A 226 14.89 -7.61 -14.30
N SER A 227 15.31 -8.04 -13.10
CA SER A 227 14.50 -8.93 -12.25
C SER A 227 13.08 -8.37 -12.09
N PRO A 228 12.05 -9.23 -11.97
CA PRO A 228 10.73 -8.79 -11.53
C PRO A 228 10.85 -7.96 -10.25
N LEU A 229 9.83 -7.13 -9.97
CA LEU A 229 9.72 -6.50 -8.66
C LEU A 229 9.90 -7.57 -7.58
N PRO A 230 10.60 -7.27 -6.46
CA PRO A 230 10.57 -8.16 -5.32
C PRO A 230 9.10 -8.44 -5.01
N PRO A 231 8.73 -9.68 -4.64
CA PRO A 231 7.34 -9.97 -4.31
C PRO A 231 6.86 -8.91 -3.32
N LEU A 232 5.74 -8.25 -3.66
CA LEU A 232 5.09 -7.29 -2.77
C LEU A 232 5.00 -7.94 -1.39
N PRO A 233 5.39 -7.24 -0.30
CA PRO A 233 5.62 -7.83 1.02
C PRO A 233 4.54 -8.85 1.42
N GLY A 234 4.83 -10.12 1.14
CA GLY A 234 3.87 -11.23 1.21
C GLY A 234 3.82 -11.78 2.62
N GLY A 235 3.42 -10.95 3.56
CA GLY A 235 3.60 -11.19 5.00
C GLY A 235 4.95 -10.71 5.55
N GLU A 236 5.90 -10.28 4.71
CA GLU A 236 7.08 -9.54 5.19
C GLU A 236 6.68 -8.13 5.62
N ASN A 237 6.62 -7.87 6.92
CA ASN A 237 6.44 -6.52 7.43
C ASN A 237 7.61 -5.62 6.96
N LEU A 238 7.36 -4.35 6.61
CA LEU A 238 8.41 -3.36 6.31
C LEU A 238 9.06 -2.78 7.58
N LEU A 239 8.55 -3.13 8.77
CA LEU A 239 9.10 -2.69 10.05
C LEU A 239 10.35 -3.47 10.48
N ARG A 240 11.36 -2.77 10.98
CA ARG A 240 12.61 -3.32 11.55
C ARG A 240 12.94 -2.57 12.85
N PRO A 241 13.39 -3.25 13.92
CA PRO A 241 13.74 -2.57 15.17
C PRO A 241 15.02 -1.76 15.02
N ILE A 242 15.13 -0.63 15.70
CA ILE A 242 16.36 0.19 15.74
C ILE A 242 17.60 -0.59 16.20
N GLY A 243 17.41 -1.63 17.02
CA GLY A 243 18.49 -2.53 17.48
C GLY A 243 19.13 -3.39 16.38
N ASP A 244 18.54 -3.46 15.18
CA ASP A 244 19.09 -4.19 14.02
C ASP A 244 19.25 -3.26 12.81
N LEU A 245 20.25 -2.38 12.89
CA LEU A 245 20.63 -1.48 11.80
C LEU A 245 21.03 -2.21 10.51
N SER A 246 21.45 -3.48 10.59
CA SER A 246 21.77 -4.28 9.42
C SER A 246 20.51 -4.67 8.66
N ALA A 247 19.48 -5.16 9.35
CA ALA A 247 18.18 -5.46 8.76
C ALA A 247 17.41 -4.19 8.33
N VAL A 248 17.58 -3.07 9.04
CA VAL A 248 17.08 -1.74 8.61
C VAL A 248 17.64 -1.39 7.23
N ARG A 249 18.98 -1.43 7.08
CA ARG A 249 19.64 -1.14 5.81
C ARG A 249 19.22 -2.13 4.72
N ALA A 250 19.21 -3.43 5.00
CA ALA A 250 18.84 -4.45 4.03
C ALA A 250 17.40 -4.30 3.51
N CYS A 251 16.46 -3.98 4.41
CA CYS A 251 15.06 -3.69 4.04
C CYS A 251 14.99 -2.48 3.09
N TYR A 252 15.67 -1.38 3.42
CA TYR A 252 15.72 -0.21 2.56
C TYR A 252 16.42 -0.49 1.22
N ASP A 253 17.54 -1.21 1.21
CA ASP A 253 18.27 -1.58 -0.02
C ASP A 253 17.43 -2.44 -0.97
N GLN A 254 16.50 -3.25 -0.43
CA GLN A 254 15.59 -4.10 -1.20
C GLN A 254 14.32 -3.37 -1.68
N TYR A 255 13.72 -2.54 -0.83
CA TYR A 255 12.38 -1.98 -1.03
C TYR A 255 12.35 -0.46 -1.25
N GLY A 256 13.43 0.26 -0.99
CA GLY A 256 13.46 1.73 -1.02
C GLY A 256 12.65 2.37 0.12
N VAL A 257 12.22 1.56 1.10
CA VAL A 257 11.45 1.96 2.27
C VAL A 257 11.72 1.00 3.43
N VAL A 258 11.75 1.53 4.66
CA VAL A 258 11.78 0.75 5.90
C VAL A 258 11.15 1.56 7.02
N GLY A 259 10.34 0.93 7.88
CA GLY A 259 9.89 1.55 9.14
C GLY A 259 10.77 1.14 10.30
N VAL A 260 11.52 2.05 10.89
CA VAL A 260 12.43 1.77 11.99
C VAL A 260 11.69 1.95 13.32
N THR A 261 11.35 0.85 13.99
CA THR A 261 10.55 0.85 15.22
C THR A 261 11.42 1.06 16.46
N GLY A 262 10.82 1.66 17.51
CA GLY A 262 11.52 1.96 18.76
C GLY A 262 12.57 3.07 18.65
N VAL A 263 12.48 3.92 17.63
CA VAL A 263 13.40 5.06 17.45
C VAL A 263 13.21 6.09 18.55
N LEU A 264 11.95 6.35 18.92
CA LEU A 264 11.58 6.98 20.19
C LEU A 264 10.77 6.00 21.06
N SER A 265 10.89 6.15 22.37
CA SER A 265 9.97 5.54 23.34
C SER A 265 8.64 6.30 23.41
N ALA A 266 7.61 5.68 23.98
CA ALA A 266 6.30 6.33 24.18
C ALA A 266 6.37 7.61 25.04
N GLU A 267 7.31 7.68 25.99
CA GLU A 267 7.56 8.87 26.81
C GLU A 267 8.19 10.01 25.98
N GLU A 268 9.11 9.66 25.08
CA GLU A 268 9.72 10.63 24.15
C GLU A 268 8.74 11.10 23.08
N CYS A 269 7.82 10.23 22.61
CA CYS A 269 6.70 10.65 21.76
C CYS A 269 5.80 11.66 22.47
N ARG A 270 5.41 11.41 23.74
CA ARG A 270 4.62 12.37 24.53
C ARG A 270 5.35 13.69 24.74
N ARG A 271 6.64 13.67 25.10
CA ARG A 271 7.45 14.90 25.17
C ARG A 271 7.52 15.63 23.83
N LEU A 272 7.69 14.93 22.72
CA LEU A 272 7.70 15.55 21.40
C LEU A 272 6.34 16.18 21.05
N ILE A 273 5.23 15.56 21.44
CA ILE A 273 3.89 16.15 21.30
C ILE A 273 3.79 17.44 22.13
N CYS A 274 3.93 17.35 23.46
CA CYS A 274 3.67 18.47 24.38
C CYS A 274 4.73 19.60 24.33
N ASP A 275 6.02 19.27 24.24
CA ASP A 275 7.12 20.25 24.26
C ASP A 275 7.58 20.65 22.84
N GLY A 276 7.06 19.98 21.81
CA GLY A 276 7.52 20.11 20.42
C GLY A 276 6.44 20.47 19.40
N LEU A 277 5.33 19.74 19.35
CA LEU A 277 4.30 19.91 18.30
C LEU A 277 3.18 20.84 18.75
N GLU A 278 2.60 20.63 19.94
CA GLU A 278 1.54 21.46 20.51
C GLU A 278 1.92 22.95 20.67
N PRO A 279 3.16 23.34 21.03
CA PRO A 279 3.56 24.75 21.11
C PRO A 279 3.58 25.48 19.76
N CYS A 280 3.43 24.77 18.64
CA CYS A 280 3.26 25.33 17.30
C CYS A 280 1.79 25.44 16.86
N LEU A 281 0.84 25.01 17.70
CA LEU A 281 -0.60 25.12 17.48
C LEU A 281 -1.16 26.39 18.16
N PRO A 282 -2.40 26.81 17.85
CA PRO A 282 -3.04 27.94 18.51
C PRO A 282 -3.26 27.68 20.01
N ALA A 283 -3.24 28.74 20.82
CA ALA A 283 -3.38 28.63 22.27
C ALA A 283 -4.63 27.85 22.69
N GLY A 284 -4.47 26.88 23.60
CA GLY A 284 -5.54 25.99 24.06
C GLY A 284 -5.86 24.82 23.13
N CYS A 285 -5.19 24.70 21.98
CA CYS A 285 -5.26 23.51 21.13
C CYS A 285 -4.33 22.42 21.66
N SER A 286 -4.86 21.22 21.83
CA SER A 286 -4.10 20.01 22.19
C SER A 286 -4.39 18.90 21.18
N MET A 287 -3.39 18.05 20.95
CA MET A 287 -3.49 16.90 20.04
C MET A 287 -4.21 15.70 20.66
N ASP A 288 -4.40 15.72 21.98
CA ASP A 288 -5.06 14.67 22.78
C ASP A 288 -6.48 15.06 23.28
N SER A 289 -6.95 16.30 23.05
CA SER A 289 -8.31 16.76 23.42
C SER A 289 -9.15 17.09 22.18
N PRO A 290 -10.08 16.19 21.77
CA PRO A 290 -11.00 16.37 20.64
C PRO A 290 -11.75 17.70 20.63
N GLU A 291 -12.15 18.15 21.82
CA GLU A 291 -12.87 19.41 22.04
C GLU A 291 -12.09 20.62 21.50
N SER A 292 -10.76 20.54 21.48
CA SER A 292 -9.85 21.58 21.03
C SER A 292 -9.43 21.50 19.55
N PHE A 293 -9.72 20.39 18.87
CA PHE A 293 -9.26 20.12 17.50
C PHE A 293 -9.75 21.14 16.46
N HIS A 294 -10.89 21.77 16.71
CA HIS A 294 -11.44 22.83 15.86
C HIS A 294 -10.52 24.07 15.80
N LEU A 295 -9.76 24.37 16.86
CA LEU A 295 -8.84 25.52 16.93
C LEU A 295 -7.69 25.40 15.93
N ALA A 296 -7.25 24.19 15.62
CA ALA A 296 -6.04 23.92 14.84
C ALA A 296 -6.08 24.44 13.39
N GLY A 297 -7.28 24.74 12.85
CA GLY A 297 -7.49 25.02 11.43
C GLY A 297 -6.75 26.24 10.87
N SER A 298 -6.35 27.21 11.70
CA SER A 298 -5.58 28.38 11.28
C SER A 298 -4.07 28.13 11.17
N ALA A 299 -3.56 27.06 11.79
CA ALA A 299 -2.13 26.75 11.85
C ALA A 299 -1.67 25.72 10.78
N MET A 300 -2.61 24.99 10.16
CA MET A 300 -2.34 23.91 9.22
C MET A 300 -2.92 24.14 7.81
N ASN A 301 -2.31 23.53 6.81
CA ASN A 301 -2.88 23.46 5.45
C ASN A 301 -3.88 22.29 5.31
N ARG A 302 -4.47 22.13 4.11
CA ARG A 302 -5.42 21.05 3.78
C ARG A 302 -4.88 19.63 3.93
N TYR A 303 -3.56 19.45 4.06
CA TYR A 303 -2.89 18.16 4.30
C TYR A 303 -2.43 18.00 5.75
N GLY A 304 -2.89 18.87 6.67
CA GLY A 304 -2.52 18.82 8.08
C GLY A 304 -1.11 19.35 8.40
N VAL A 305 -0.37 19.86 7.41
CA VAL A 305 1.00 20.37 7.61
C VAL A 305 0.94 21.70 8.34
N VAL A 306 1.61 21.79 9.49
CA VAL A 306 1.67 22.98 10.34
C VAL A 306 2.90 23.82 10.02
N GLY A 307 2.71 25.14 9.89
CA GLY A 307 3.79 26.08 9.60
C GLY A 307 4.07 26.29 8.09
N LYS A 308 4.66 27.45 7.77
CA LYS A 308 5.09 27.81 6.40
C LYS A 308 6.55 27.46 6.13
N ASN A 309 7.42 27.78 7.09
CA ASN A 309 8.86 27.53 7.06
C ASN A 309 9.21 26.38 8.02
N ALA A 310 10.49 26.01 8.10
CA ALA A 310 10.95 25.03 9.06
C ALA A 310 10.70 25.51 10.51
N LEU A 311 10.27 24.58 11.38
CA LEU A 311 9.91 24.87 12.77
C LEU A 311 11.04 24.48 13.72
N PHE A 312 11.29 25.30 14.75
CA PHE A 312 12.42 25.13 15.67
C PHE A 312 12.01 25.41 17.11
N ASN A 313 12.10 24.40 17.96
CA ASN A 313 12.02 24.48 19.41
C ASN A 313 12.83 23.31 20.02
N PRO A 314 13.10 23.30 21.34
CA PRO A 314 13.91 22.25 21.97
C PRO A 314 13.39 20.82 21.74
N GLY A 315 12.07 20.58 21.77
CA GLY A 315 11.49 19.26 21.56
C GLY A 315 11.72 18.73 20.14
N MET A 316 11.40 19.53 19.12
CA MET A 316 11.61 19.19 17.71
C MET A 316 13.10 19.05 17.36
N LEU A 317 13.97 19.91 17.93
CA LEU A 317 15.42 19.81 17.75
C LEU A 317 15.96 18.53 18.41
N ALA A 318 15.57 18.22 19.65
CA ALA A 318 15.98 17.01 20.33
C ALA A 318 15.59 15.73 19.57
N ALA A 319 14.38 15.69 19.02
CA ALA A 319 13.91 14.58 18.19
C ALA A 319 14.68 14.48 16.87
N ARG A 320 14.94 15.60 16.18
CA ARG A 320 15.69 15.64 14.91
C ARG A 320 17.08 15.08 15.00
N VAL A 321 17.78 15.31 16.11
CA VAL A 321 19.13 14.79 16.35
C VAL A 321 19.16 13.72 17.45
N HIS A 322 18.06 13.00 17.63
CA HIS A 322 18.02 11.86 18.54
C HIS A 322 19.01 10.77 18.04
N PRO A 323 19.83 10.14 18.92
CA PRO A 323 20.85 9.18 18.47
C PRO A 323 20.30 8.04 17.60
N ASN A 324 19.10 7.54 17.92
CA ASN A 324 18.44 6.50 17.11
C ASN A 324 18.00 7.00 15.72
N VAL A 325 17.58 8.27 15.61
CA VAL A 325 17.24 8.89 14.31
C VAL A 325 18.51 9.01 13.47
N ALA A 326 19.58 9.54 14.04
CA ALA A 326 20.88 9.65 13.36
C ALA A 326 21.44 8.28 12.94
N ALA A 327 21.33 7.26 13.80
CA ALA A 327 21.77 5.90 13.51
C ALA A 327 20.95 5.24 12.39
N ALA A 328 19.62 5.43 12.36
CA ALA A 328 18.76 4.92 11.31
C ALA A 328 19.08 5.55 9.94
N PHE A 329 19.20 6.88 9.86
CA PHE A 329 19.63 7.56 8.65
C PHE A 329 21.06 7.16 8.23
N GLY A 330 22.01 7.08 9.18
CA GLY A 330 23.39 6.67 8.89
C GLY A 330 23.48 5.23 8.35
N ALA A 331 22.69 4.30 8.90
CA ALA A 331 22.59 2.94 8.40
C ALA A 331 22.03 2.87 6.97
N VAL A 332 21.00 3.67 6.67
CA VAL A 332 20.39 3.73 5.33
C VAL A 332 21.29 4.45 4.31
N HIS A 333 22.00 5.52 4.67
CA HIS A 333 22.99 6.13 3.78
C HIS A 333 24.29 5.29 3.68
N GLY A 334 24.56 4.40 4.64
CA GLY A 334 25.76 3.58 4.72
C GLY A 334 27.02 4.35 5.16
N ARG A 335 26.85 5.45 5.91
CA ARG A 335 27.89 6.43 6.28
C ARG A 335 27.47 7.24 7.51
N GLU A 336 28.44 7.78 8.24
CA GLU A 336 28.22 8.44 9.55
C GLU A 336 28.09 9.97 9.47
N ASP A 337 28.55 10.57 8.37
CA ASP A 337 28.58 12.02 8.12
C ASP A 337 27.22 12.54 7.61
N VAL A 338 26.18 12.20 8.36
CA VAL A 338 24.78 12.52 8.10
C VAL A 338 24.30 13.61 9.06
N VAL A 339 23.69 14.66 8.53
CA VAL A 339 23.29 15.89 9.23
C VAL A 339 21.79 16.11 9.09
N ALA A 340 21.09 16.36 10.20
CA ALA A 340 19.65 16.56 10.21
C ALA A 340 19.22 17.79 9.39
N GLY A 341 18.30 17.56 8.45
CA GLY A 341 17.48 18.54 7.76
C GLY A 341 16.38 19.10 8.65
N HIS A 342 15.82 20.25 8.29
CA HIS A 342 14.84 20.97 9.10
C HIS A 342 13.61 21.33 8.27
N ASP A 343 12.43 20.86 8.69
CA ASP A 343 11.15 21.08 8.01
C ASP A 343 10.05 21.35 9.07
N ARG A 344 8.82 20.95 8.78
CA ARG A 344 7.60 21.14 9.56
C ARG A 344 7.21 19.82 10.24
N PHE A 345 5.98 19.76 10.73
CA PHE A 345 5.30 18.51 11.05
C PHE A 345 3.91 18.51 10.39
N ALA A 346 3.24 17.37 10.39
CA ALA A 346 1.84 17.28 10.01
C ALA A 346 1.02 16.56 11.08
N TRP A 347 -0.22 17.03 11.27
CA TRP A 347 -1.20 16.42 12.15
C TRP A 347 -2.52 16.29 11.40
N MET A 348 -3.05 15.07 11.33
CA MET A 348 -4.38 14.79 10.81
C MET A 348 -5.29 14.44 11.98
N ARG A 349 -6.28 15.31 12.20
CA ARG A 349 -7.36 15.13 13.17
C ARG A 349 -8.29 13.96 12.75
N PRO A 350 -9.06 13.38 13.68
CA PRO A 350 -10.06 12.37 13.36
C PRO A 350 -11.14 12.89 12.40
N VAL A 351 -11.43 12.14 11.35
CA VAL A 351 -12.39 12.58 10.32
C VAL A 351 -13.84 12.27 10.72
N LEU A 352 -14.05 11.30 11.61
CA LEU A 352 -15.38 10.95 12.15
C LEU A 352 -16.01 12.08 12.97
N GLU A 353 -15.20 12.94 13.59
CA GLU A 353 -15.68 14.12 14.33
C GLU A 353 -16.09 15.27 13.41
N ASN A 354 -15.38 15.44 12.28
CA ASN A 354 -15.66 16.48 11.31
C ASN A 354 -15.16 16.08 9.91
N PRO A 355 -16.07 15.75 8.97
CA PRO A 355 -15.71 15.39 7.60
C PRO A 355 -14.91 16.46 6.84
N ALA A 356 -14.96 17.73 7.24
CA ALA A 356 -14.16 18.80 6.64
C ALA A 356 -12.66 18.68 6.95
N TRP A 357 -12.24 17.78 7.85
CA TRP A 357 -10.83 17.49 8.14
C TRP A 357 -10.27 16.32 7.31
N VAL A 358 -11.06 15.75 6.39
CA VAL A 358 -10.61 14.69 5.49
C VAL A 358 -9.36 15.11 4.72
N THR A 359 -8.32 14.26 4.74
CA THR A 359 -7.13 14.49 3.91
C THR A 359 -7.50 14.34 2.43
N PRO A 360 -7.25 15.34 1.57
CA PRO A 360 -7.58 15.27 0.15
C PRO A 360 -6.88 14.08 -0.50
N PHE A 361 -7.66 13.24 -1.18
CA PHE A 361 -7.18 11.99 -1.77
C PHE A 361 -7.91 11.74 -3.09
N SER A 362 -7.14 11.58 -4.17
CA SER A 362 -7.60 11.00 -5.43
C SER A 362 -6.76 9.76 -5.67
N TRP A 363 -7.39 8.60 -5.89
CA TRP A 363 -6.65 7.35 -6.12
C TRP A 363 -5.73 7.48 -7.36
N PRO A 364 -4.51 6.93 -7.38
CA PRO A 364 -3.88 6.10 -6.34
C PRO A 364 -3.33 6.88 -5.14
N GLY A 365 -3.40 8.21 -5.13
CA GLY A 365 -2.95 9.05 -4.02
C GLY A 365 -1.44 9.02 -3.82
N LEU A 366 -0.71 8.76 -4.91
CA LEU A 366 0.74 8.68 -4.96
C LEU A 366 1.32 9.87 -5.71
N HIS A 367 2.52 10.27 -5.33
CA HIS A 367 3.31 11.29 -6.00
C HIS A 367 4.81 10.99 -5.89
N PHE A 368 5.60 11.75 -6.64
CA PHE A 368 7.03 11.93 -6.42
C PHE A 368 7.29 13.38 -5.99
N ASP A 369 8.14 13.57 -4.98
CA ASP A 369 8.63 14.90 -4.53
C ASP A 369 9.76 15.44 -5.40
N VAL A 370 10.44 14.57 -6.16
CA VAL A 370 11.50 14.96 -7.07
C VAL A 370 11.08 14.81 -8.53
N SER A 371 11.56 15.76 -9.33
CA SER A 371 11.44 15.68 -10.78
C SER A 371 12.16 14.46 -11.31
N LEU A 372 11.47 13.40 -11.72
CA LEU A 372 12.15 12.20 -12.24
C LEU A 372 13.07 12.54 -13.43
N ARG A 373 12.59 13.37 -14.36
CA ARG A 373 13.37 13.82 -15.53
C ARG A 373 14.62 14.60 -15.14
N SER A 374 14.51 15.56 -14.21
CA SER A 374 15.66 16.36 -13.80
C SER A 374 16.58 15.62 -12.83
N TYR A 375 16.04 14.72 -12.01
CA TYR A 375 16.77 13.92 -11.02
C TYR A 375 17.73 12.94 -11.70
N PHE A 376 17.28 12.24 -12.75
CA PHE A 376 18.11 11.31 -13.52
C PHE A 376 18.90 12.00 -14.66
N GLY A 377 18.35 13.01 -15.33
CA GLY A 377 18.91 13.59 -16.56
C GLY A 377 19.43 15.03 -16.47
N GLY A 378 19.44 15.66 -15.29
CA GLY A 378 19.84 17.06 -15.12
C GLY A 378 21.27 17.26 -14.61
N SER A 379 21.86 18.43 -14.88
CA SER A 379 23.15 18.81 -14.26
C SER A 379 23.01 19.02 -12.75
N ARG A 380 24.09 18.71 -12.02
CA ARG A 380 24.30 19.09 -10.62
C ARG A 380 24.51 20.59 -10.47
N SER A 381 25.20 21.24 -11.41
CA SER A 381 25.58 22.66 -11.31
C SER A 381 24.40 23.61 -11.09
N ALA A 382 23.28 23.39 -11.79
CA ALA A 382 22.06 24.19 -11.65
C ALA A 382 21.33 23.95 -10.31
N VAL A 383 21.60 22.83 -9.64
CA VAL A 383 21.12 22.55 -8.28
C VAL A 383 22.04 23.19 -7.25
N ASP A 384 23.36 23.10 -7.43
CA ASP A 384 24.32 23.77 -6.55
C ASP A 384 24.16 25.31 -6.61
N GLU A 385 23.85 25.89 -7.78
CA GLU A 385 23.49 27.31 -7.96
C GLU A 385 22.25 27.67 -7.12
N PHE A 386 21.12 26.98 -7.34
CA PHE A 386 19.89 27.19 -6.56
C PHE A 386 20.10 27.02 -5.04
N LEU A 387 20.85 25.99 -4.62
CA LEU A 387 21.11 25.72 -3.20
C LEU A 387 21.99 26.80 -2.55
N SER A 388 22.87 27.45 -3.32
CA SER A 388 23.74 28.53 -2.84
C SER A 388 22.97 29.84 -2.56
N ASP A 389 21.80 30.01 -3.18
CA ASP A 389 20.91 31.17 -3.04
C ASP A 389 19.79 30.97 -1.99
N VAL A 390 19.76 29.81 -1.30
CA VAL A 390 18.75 29.53 -0.25
C VAL A 390 18.94 30.46 0.95
N ASP A 391 17.92 31.29 1.22
CA ASP A 391 17.89 32.16 2.41
C ASP A 391 17.56 31.38 3.71
N TYR A 392 18.59 30.76 4.28
CA TYR A 392 18.52 30.13 5.60
C TYR A 392 18.26 31.13 6.74
N ALA A 393 18.56 32.44 6.57
CA ALA A 393 18.32 33.44 7.60
C ALA A 393 16.81 33.71 7.79
N SER A 394 16.02 33.60 6.72
CA SER A 394 14.54 33.61 6.76
C SER A 394 13.91 32.24 7.07
N LEU A 395 14.67 31.29 7.63
CA LEU A 395 14.25 29.93 7.97
C LEU A 395 13.81 29.05 6.78
N ASN A 396 14.26 29.36 5.55
CA ASN A 396 13.84 28.64 4.34
C ASN A 396 14.57 27.28 4.11
N PHE A 397 14.80 26.52 5.19
CA PHE A 397 15.46 25.21 5.11
C PHE A 397 14.68 24.22 4.24
N VAL A 398 13.35 24.33 4.16
CA VAL A 398 12.48 23.46 3.35
C VAL A 398 12.86 23.48 1.86
N ALA A 399 13.42 24.58 1.35
CA ALA A 399 13.90 24.67 -0.03
C ALA A 399 15.07 23.68 -0.34
N GLU A 400 15.83 23.24 0.67
CA GLU A 400 16.94 22.30 0.51
C GLU A 400 16.49 20.86 0.21
N ASN A 401 15.21 20.54 0.43
CA ASN A 401 14.71 19.17 0.47
C ASN A 401 14.58 18.52 -0.92
N ASN A 402 13.93 19.18 -1.88
CA ASN A 402 13.57 18.59 -3.18
C ASN A 402 14.54 18.95 -4.31
N ALA A 403 15.47 19.88 -4.07
CA ALA A 403 16.55 20.25 -5.00
C ALA A 403 17.64 19.17 -5.05
N LYS A 404 17.36 18.07 -5.75
CA LYS A 404 18.19 16.84 -5.74
C LYS A 404 18.45 16.25 -7.14
N ARG A 405 19.51 15.45 -7.24
CA ARG A 405 19.96 14.71 -8.44
C ARG A 405 20.51 13.35 -8.03
N VAL A 406 20.42 12.36 -8.92
CA VAL A 406 21.04 11.04 -8.71
C VAL A 406 22.56 11.13 -8.51
N SER A 407 23.21 12.14 -9.10
CA SER A 407 24.65 12.43 -8.95
C SER A 407 25.05 12.98 -7.58
N MET A 408 24.09 13.27 -6.69
CA MET A 408 24.33 13.66 -5.29
C MET A 408 24.30 12.45 -4.35
N GLY A 409 24.12 11.23 -4.89
CA GLY A 409 24.04 10.00 -4.12
C GLY A 409 22.62 9.68 -3.63
N ARG A 410 22.56 8.80 -2.62
CA ARG A 410 21.30 8.31 -2.06
C ARG A 410 20.56 9.46 -1.35
N THR A 411 19.32 9.68 -1.79
CA THR A 411 18.48 10.80 -1.36
C THR A 411 17.35 10.24 -0.47
N VAL A 412 17.50 10.35 0.85
CA VAL A 412 16.58 9.73 1.84
C VAL A 412 15.63 10.75 2.44
N GLN A 413 14.34 10.45 2.44
CA GLN A 413 13.29 11.18 3.15
C GLN A 413 12.81 10.34 4.36
N GLY A 414 12.16 10.98 5.33
CA GLY A 414 11.62 10.27 6.48
C GLY A 414 10.45 10.97 7.17
N VAL A 415 9.61 10.16 7.81
CA VAL A 415 8.51 10.60 8.67
C VAL A 415 8.55 9.84 9.99
N LEU A 416 8.60 10.56 11.10
CA LEU A 416 8.58 9.99 12.45
C LEU A 416 7.16 10.06 13.01
N SER A 417 6.49 8.90 13.14
CA SER A 417 5.15 8.83 13.74
C SER A 417 5.25 9.04 15.26
N VAL A 418 4.40 9.90 15.81
CA VAL A 418 4.32 10.14 17.27
C VAL A 418 3.08 9.54 17.92
N PHE A 419 2.17 8.99 17.13
CA PHE A 419 1.03 8.18 17.55
C PHE A 419 1.15 6.77 16.97
N ASP A 420 0.46 5.80 17.57
CA ASP A 420 0.16 4.54 16.90
C ASP A 420 -0.67 4.83 15.66
N ASN A 421 -0.36 4.16 14.55
CA ASN A 421 -0.96 4.38 13.24
C ASN A 421 -1.35 3.05 12.61
N GLU A 422 -2.60 2.66 12.79
CA GLU A 422 -3.18 1.44 12.23
C GLU A 422 -3.61 1.63 10.76
N VAL A 423 -4.22 0.61 10.16
CA VAL A 423 -4.65 0.66 8.75
C VAL A 423 -5.79 1.67 8.56
N GLU A 424 -6.77 1.67 9.47
CA GLU A 424 -7.97 2.52 9.44
C GLU A 424 -7.66 4.00 9.67
N ASP A 425 -6.57 4.28 10.40
CA ASP A 425 -6.08 5.63 10.64
C ASP A 425 -5.56 6.27 9.34
N GLY A 426 -5.38 5.51 8.26
CA GLY A 426 -4.74 5.94 7.01
C GLY A 426 -3.29 6.34 7.24
N GLY A 427 -2.71 7.15 6.34
CA GLY A 427 -1.34 7.64 6.47
C GLY A 427 -0.41 7.06 5.41
N PHE A 428 0.88 6.97 5.71
CA PHE A 428 1.92 6.71 4.71
C PHE A 428 1.66 5.42 3.90
N HIS A 429 1.62 5.56 2.58
CA HIS A 429 1.62 4.43 1.65
C HIS A 429 2.62 4.68 0.53
N CYS A 430 3.12 3.61 -0.07
CA CYS A 430 4.13 3.67 -1.13
C CYS A 430 4.09 2.41 -1.99
N VAL A 431 4.85 2.37 -3.08
CA VAL A 431 5.06 1.16 -3.88
C VAL A 431 6.45 0.55 -3.59
N PRO A 432 6.56 -0.45 -2.70
CA PRO A 432 7.84 -1.01 -2.30
C PRO A 432 8.59 -1.62 -3.50
N GLY A 433 9.90 -1.41 -3.55
CA GLY A 433 10.78 -1.92 -4.60
C GLY A 433 10.72 -1.12 -5.90
N MET A 434 9.85 -0.11 -6.03
CA MET A 434 9.79 0.78 -7.18
C MET A 434 10.51 2.10 -6.87
N PHE A 435 11.84 2.12 -6.92
CA PHE A 435 12.66 3.31 -6.70
C PHE A 435 13.94 3.25 -7.56
N GLY A 436 14.68 4.35 -7.61
CA GLY A 436 15.97 4.48 -8.28
C GLY A 436 15.90 4.06 -9.76
N PRO A 437 16.82 3.19 -10.23
CA PRO A 437 16.87 2.74 -11.63
C PRO A 437 15.57 2.10 -12.15
N ARG A 438 14.74 1.51 -11.28
CA ARG A 438 13.42 0.96 -11.69
C ARG A 438 12.42 2.06 -12.03
N VAL A 439 12.43 3.16 -11.28
CA VAL A 439 11.59 4.34 -11.55
C VAL A 439 12.09 5.11 -12.76
N GLU A 440 13.41 5.24 -12.94
CA GLU A 440 14.01 5.78 -14.16
C GLU A 440 13.57 4.99 -15.40
N GLU A 441 13.68 3.66 -15.34
CA GLU A 441 13.23 2.78 -16.41
C GLU A 441 11.71 2.85 -16.64
N TRP A 442 10.91 2.90 -15.58
CA TRP A 442 9.47 3.08 -15.69
C TRP A 442 9.12 4.40 -16.37
N ALA A 443 9.73 5.52 -15.96
CA ALA A 443 9.50 6.84 -16.57
C ALA A 443 9.92 6.85 -18.05
N ARG A 444 11.07 6.26 -18.39
CA ARG A 444 11.55 6.12 -19.77
C ARG A 444 10.60 5.30 -20.66
N ARG A 445 9.89 4.31 -20.12
CA ARG A 445 8.87 3.53 -20.86
C ARG A 445 7.52 4.25 -20.99
N HIS A 446 7.29 5.30 -20.23
CA HIS A 446 6.03 6.05 -20.21
C HIS A 446 6.29 7.55 -20.48
N PRO A 447 6.60 7.94 -21.74
CA PRO A 447 6.93 9.33 -22.09
C PRO A 447 5.75 10.33 -21.92
N GLY A 448 4.57 9.84 -21.54
CA GLY A 448 3.44 10.65 -21.09
C GLY A 448 3.52 11.09 -19.63
N VAL A 449 4.50 10.61 -18.85
CA VAL A 449 4.88 11.23 -17.57
C VAL A 449 5.42 12.63 -17.90
N PRO A 450 4.69 13.71 -17.56
CA PRO A 450 4.99 15.05 -18.00
C PRO A 450 6.31 15.55 -17.39
N PRO A 451 6.92 16.61 -17.96
CA PRO A 451 7.84 17.41 -17.16
C PRO A 451 7.10 17.86 -15.89
N PRO A 452 7.74 17.81 -14.72
CA PRO A 452 7.09 18.21 -13.49
C PRO A 452 6.82 19.70 -13.49
N GLU A 453 5.91 20.11 -12.60
CA GLU A 453 5.66 21.52 -12.31
C GLU A 453 6.94 22.19 -11.78
N ALA A 454 6.93 23.53 -11.68
CA ALA A 454 8.08 24.32 -11.23
C ALA A 454 8.57 23.95 -9.80
N ASN A 455 7.78 23.21 -9.03
CA ASN A 455 8.10 22.68 -7.69
C ASN A 455 8.77 21.29 -7.71
N GLY A 456 8.83 20.60 -8.85
CA GLY A 456 9.41 19.26 -9.00
C GLY A 456 8.43 18.09 -8.85
N ASN A 457 7.18 18.33 -8.44
CA ASN A 457 6.25 17.26 -8.06
C ASN A 457 5.55 16.62 -9.28
N TYR A 458 5.20 15.34 -9.16
CA TYR A 458 4.29 14.64 -10.08
C TYR A 458 3.29 13.76 -9.32
N GLU A 459 2.00 14.10 -9.40
CA GLU A 459 0.90 13.30 -8.86
C GLU A 459 0.41 12.24 -9.87
N LEU A 460 0.44 10.96 -9.50
CA LEU A 460 0.00 9.85 -10.33
C LEU A 460 -1.51 9.88 -10.59
N LYS A 461 -1.94 9.47 -11.78
CA LYS A 461 -3.35 9.44 -12.20
C LYS A 461 -4.02 8.08 -11.99
N ASP A 462 -5.35 8.10 -11.95
CA ASP A 462 -6.22 6.93 -11.76
C ASP A 462 -6.38 6.05 -13.01
N TYR A 463 -5.72 6.41 -14.11
CA TYR A 463 -5.72 5.66 -15.38
C TYR A 463 -4.32 5.24 -15.86
N GLY A 464 -4.28 4.41 -16.90
CA GLY A 464 -3.05 4.13 -17.66
C GLY A 464 -1.95 3.42 -16.85
N PRO A 465 -0.66 3.79 -17.02
CA PRO A 465 0.45 3.15 -16.32
C PRO A 465 0.52 3.55 -14.84
N ASP A 466 0.08 4.75 -14.49
CA ASP A 466 0.02 5.28 -13.13
C ASP A 466 -0.93 4.44 -12.27
N ALA A 467 -2.11 4.14 -12.78
CA ALA A 467 -3.06 3.22 -12.13
C ALA A 467 -2.48 1.83 -11.89
N LYS A 468 -1.72 1.29 -12.86
CA LYS A 468 -1.07 -0.03 -12.71
C LYS A 468 -0.01 0.00 -11.62
N LEU A 469 0.73 1.10 -11.51
CA LEU A 469 1.70 1.32 -10.45
C LEU A 469 1.00 1.51 -9.09
N GLY A 470 -0.09 2.26 -9.04
CA GLY A 470 -0.92 2.46 -7.85
C GLY A 470 -1.54 1.19 -7.27
N LYS A 471 -1.86 0.18 -8.10
CA LYS A 471 -2.31 -1.15 -7.64
C LYS A 471 -1.26 -1.94 -6.86
N LEU A 472 0.00 -1.50 -6.89
CA LEU A 472 1.12 -2.10 -6.16
C LEU A 472 1.40 -1.35 -4.84
N ALA A 473 0.61 -0.33 -4.51
CA ALA A 473 0.79 0.46 -3.29
C ALA A 473 0.40 -0.32 -2.04
N VAL A 474 1.20 -0.21 -0.98
CA VAL A 474 0.93 -0.81 0.34
C VAL A 474 0.92 0.28 1.41
N ARG A 475 0.02 0.13 2.40
CA ARG A 475 0.07 0.91 3.65
C ARG A 475 1.23 0.44 4.51
N VAL A 476 1.82 1.38 5.25
CA VAL A 476 2.79 1.11 6.31
C VAL A 476 2.17 1.54 7.64
N PRO A 477 1.36 0.69 8.29
CA PRO A 477 0.94 0.90 9.67
C PRO A 477 2.14 0.70 10.61
N CYS A 478 2.17 1.43 11.73
CA CYS A 478 3.28 1.38 12.68
C CYS A 478 2.92 1.91 14.07
N PRO A 479 3.58 1.42 15.13
CA PRO A 479 3.42 1.99 16.47
C PRO A 479 4.09 3.37 16.58
N ALA A 480 3.71 4.13 17.61
CA ALA A 480 4.35 5.39 17.99
C ALA A 480 5.87 5.25 18.12
N GLY A 481 6.60 6.29 17.73
CA GLY A 481 8.07 6.31 17.78
C GLY A 481 8.73 5.54 16.64
N THR A 482 7.98 5.19 15.59
CA THR A 482 8.51 4.59 14.36
C THR A 482 8.94 5.67 13.37
N LEU A 483 10.17 5.55 12.85
CA LEU A 483 10.70 6.39 11.78
C LEU A 483 10.61 5.64 10.43
N ILE A 484 9.66 6.01 9.58
CA ILE A 484 9.59 5.49 8.21
C ILE A 484 10.59 6.26 7.36
N LEU A 485 11.61 5.58 6.84
CA LEU A 485 12.60 6.09 5.89
C LEU A 485 12.27 5.59 4.48
N PHE A 486 12.39 6.45 3.48
CA PHE A 486 12.12 6.10 2.09
C PHE A 486 13.00 6.86 1.09
N ASP A 487 13.19 6.29 -0.10
CA ASP A 487 13.93 6.92 -1.19
C ASP A 487 13.11 8.03 -1.85
N ALA A 488 13.75 9.16 -2.17
CA ALA A 488 13.05 10.31 -2.75
C ALA A 488 12.43 10.05 -4.14
N THR A 489 12.82 8.97 -4.81
CA THR A 489 12.20 8.52 -6.07
C THR A 489 11.11 7.46 -5.88
N LEU A 490 10.82 7.03 -4.65
CA LEU A 490 9.76 6.08 -4.36
C LEU A 490 8.38 6.75 -4.55
N PRO A 491 7.46 6.18 -5.35
CA PRO A 491 6.09 6.65 -5.43
C PRO A 491 5.42 6.44 -4.06
N HIS A 492 5.02 7.53 -3.42
CA HIS A 492 4.49 7.51 -2.05
C HIS A 492 3.37 8.55 -1.86
N GLY A 493 2.71 8.54 -0.71
CA GLY A 493 1.65 9.50 -0.40
C GLY A 493 0.99 9.23 0.95
N THR A 494 -0.23 9.72 1.13
CA THR A 494 -0.98 9.58 2.39
C THR A 494 -2.43 9.19 2.15
N GLN A 495 -2.88 8.10 2.76
CA GLN A 495 -4.29 7.69 2.71
C GLN A 495 -5.15 8.52 3.68
N PRO A 496 -6.44 8.76 3.36
CA PRO A 496 -7.35 9.48 4.25
C PRO A 496 -7.51 8.73 5.58
N ASN A 497 -7.68 9.47 6.67
CA ASN A 497 -8.03 8.90 7.97
C ASN A 497 -9.52 8.52 7.97
N ALA A 498 -9.85 7.29 8.36
CA ALA A 498 -11.21 6.78 8.48
C ALA A 498 -11.59 6.43 9.94
N SER A 499 -10.75 6.79 10.91
CA SER A 499 -10.91 6.44 12.33
C SER A 499 -11.25 7.65 13.21
N ALA A 500 -11.45 7.35 14.51
CA ALA A 500 -11.59 8.31 15.59
C ALA A 500 -10.24 8.74 16.20
N ARG A 501 -9.09 8.32 15.65
CA ARG A 501 -7.75 8.59 16.22
C ARG A 501 -7.04 9.72 15.46
N SER A 502 -6.32 10.57 16.21
CA SER A 502 -5.33 11.48 15.65
C SER A 502 -4.14 10.69 15.10
N ARG A 503 -3.53 11.19 14.03
CA ARG A 503 -2.19 10.76 13.60
C ARG A 503 -1.31 11.98 13.35
N ALA A 504 -0.05 11.93 13.75
CA ALA A 504 0.89 13.02 13.49
C ALA A 504 2.29 12.50 13.19
N ILE A 505 2.99 13.23 12.34
CA ILE A 505 4.34 12.93 11.88
C ILE A 505 5.23 14.17 11.95
N LEU A 506 6.45 14.01 12.47
CA LEU A 506 7.52 14.97 12.27
C LEU A 506 8.22 14.66 10.92
N PHE A 507 8.29 15.64 10.01
CA PHE A 507 9.05 15.47 8.78
C PHE A 507 10.55 15.51 9.10
N LEU A 508 11.26 14.49 8.63
CA LEU A 508 12.69 14.31 8.84
C LEU A 508 13.38 14.06 7.50
N ARG A 509 14.59 14.58 7.40
CA ARG A 509 15.52 14.34 6.32
C ARG A 509 16.91 14.40 6.92
N TYR A 510 17.85 13.63 6.40
CA TYR A 510 19.26 13.89 6.65
C TYR A 510 19.94 14.23 5.32
N LEU A 511 20.96 15.07 5.40
CA LEU A 511 21.87 15.46 4.34
C LEU A 511 23.22 14.80 4.58
N THR A 512 23.92 14.40 3.53
CA THR A 512 25.34 14.04 3.64
C THR A 512 26.25 15.23 3.35
N HIS A 513 27.50 15.23 3.86
CA HIS A 513 28.42 16.37 3.73
C HIS A 513 28.67 16.85 2.28
N ASP A 514 28.51 15.97 1.30
CA ASP A 514 28.68 16.18 -0.14
C ASP A 514 27.38 16.58 -0.88
N GLU A 515 26.23 16.68 -0.20
CA GLU A 515 24.95 17.09 -0.81
C GLU A 515 24.83 18.59 -1.06
N LEU A 516 25.48 19.46 -0.29
CA LEU A 516 25.38 20.93 -0.45
C LEU A 516 26.72 21.56 -0.89
N PRO A 517 26.70 22.64 -1.69
CA PRO A 517 27.89 23.44 -1.96
C PRO A 517 28.34 24.20 -0.71
N ALA A 518 29.63 24.56 -0.63
CA ALA A 518 30.23 25.20 0.54
C ALA A 518 29.50 26.48 1.01
N GLN A 519 29.06 27.33 0.07
CA GLN A 519 28.28 28.54 0.38
C GLN A 519 26.96 28.21 1.09
N ALA A 520 26.24 27.18 0.63
CA ALA A 520 25.01 26.72 1.26
C ALA A 520 25.27 26.17 2.66
N TRP A 521 26.34 25.38 2.85
CA TRP A 521 26.76 24.90 4.16
C TRP A 521 27.06 26.04 5.14
N GLN A 522 27.80 27.06 4.70
CA GLN A 522 28.13 28.24 5.51
C GLN A 522 26.87 29.01 5.95
N GLY A 523 25.97 29.31 5.00
CA GLY A 523 24.70 29.99 5.30
C GLY A 523 23.83 29.19 6.28
N ARG A 524 23.72 27.88 6.04
CA ARG A 524 22.95 26.93 6.83
C ARG A 524 23.48 26.77 8.26
N ASN A 525 24.79 26.53 8.42
CA ASN A 525 25.44 26.39 9.73
C ASN A 525 25.36 27.73 10.51
N ALA A 526 25.56 28.87 9.84
CA ALA A 526 25.43 30.18 10.47
C ALA A 526 24.00 30.48 10.95
N ALA A 527 22.97 30.08 10.19
CA ALA A 527 21.57 30.19 10.60
C ALA A 527 21.26 29.28 11.80
N LEU A 528 21.64 27.99 11.74
CA LEU A 528 21.41 27.03 12.83
C LEU A 528 22.08 27.45 14.14
N ARG A 529 23.28 28.02 14.10
CA ARG A 529 23.95 28.56 15.30
C ARG A 529 23.12 29.64 16.00
N ARG A 530 22.52 30.56 15.23
CA ARG A 530 21.64 31.62 15.77
C ARG A 530 20.36 31.02 16.36
N ILE A 531 19.73 30.11 15.61
CA ILE A 531 18.48 29.44 16.01
C ILE A 531 18.68 28.65 17.32
N ILE A 532 19.74 27.84 17.40
CA ILE A 532 20.04 27.03 18.59
C ILE A 532 20.28 27.93 19.79
N ALA A 533 21.09 28.99 19.65
CA ALA A 533 21.36 29.96 20.71
C ALA A 533 20.08 30.68 21.22
N GLN A 534 19.08 30.91 20.35
CA GLN A 534 17.80 31.53 20.71
C GLN A 534 16.77 30.53 21.26
N SER A 535 16.80 29.27 20.82
CA SER A 535 15.81 28.25 21.16
C SER A 535 15.90 27.72 22.59
N GLY A 536 17.04 27.91 23.27
CA GLY A 536 17.34 27.28 24.56
C GLY A 536 17.75 25.80 24.48
N PHE A 537 17.77 25.20 23.28
CA PHE A 537 18.25 23.83 23.07
C PHE A 537 19.76 23.73 23.35
N LYS A 538 20.16 22.73 24.15
CA LYS A 538 21.55 22.49 24.55
C LYS A 538 22.03 21.14 23.99
N PRO A 539 22.53 21.09 22.74
CA PRO A 539 22.96 19.84 22.13
C PRO A 539 24.19 19.26 22.81
N THR A 540 24.23 17.93 22.92
CA THR A 540 25.42 17.16 23.31
C THR A 540 26.50 17.19 22.22
N ALA A 541 27.74 16.83 22.57
CA ALA A 541 28.83 16.63 21.61
C ALA A 541 28.54 15.57 20.53
N GLN A 542 27.60 14.65 20.76
CA GLN A 542 27.08 13.74 19.74
C GLN A 542 26.18 14.51 18.77
N GLN A 543 25.15 15.17 19.30
CA GLN A 543 24.15 15.91 18.54
C GLN A 543 24.74 17.02 17.68
N LEU A 544 25.78 17.71 18.15
CA LEU A 544 26.51 18.71 17.37
C LEU A 544 27.01 18.17 16.01
N ARG A 545 27.43 16.91 15.94
CA ARG A 545 27.90 16.26 14.69
C ARG A 545 26.79 15.95 13.70
N ASN A 546 25.53 15.93 14.17
CA ASN A 546 24.35 15.74 13.33
C ASN A 546 23.55 17.04 13.14
N LEU A 547 24.01 18.19 13.65
CA LEU A 547 23.40 19.51 13.41
C LEU A 547 24.08 20.30 12.30
N TYR A 548 25.41 20.26 12.27
CA TYR A 548 26.24 21.06 11.38
C TYR A 548 26.98 20.17 10.37
N GLY A 549 27.02 20.61 9.12
CA GLY A 549 27.90 20.01 8.10
C GLY A 549 29.28 20.68 8.06
N PRO A 550 30.02 20.54 6.95
CA PRO A 550 31.27 21.26 6.69
C PRO A 550 31.15 22.79 6.87
N GLU A 551 32.28 23.46 7.05
CA GLU A 551 32.43 24.93 7.05
C GLU A 551 33.03 25.44 5.74
#